data_AF-A0A0C2ZLK0-F1
#
_entry.id   AF-A0A0C2ZLK0-F1
#
_cell.length_a   1.000
_cell.length_b   1.000
_cell.length_c   1.000
_cell.angle_alpha   90.00
_cell.angle_beta   90.00
_cell.angle_gamma   90.00
#
_symmetry.space_group_name_H-M   'P 1'
#
loop_
_entity.id
_entity.type
_entity.pdbx_description
1 polymer ?
#
loop_
_entity_poly.entity_id
_entity_poly.type
_entity_poly.pdbx_seq_one_letter_code
_entity_poly.pdbx_strand_id
1 'polypeptide(L)' 'MEKGMERGMERGMEKGMEKGMEKGMEKGMEKGMEKGVIKSAIAMIKEFHLPVEQVALKLNIPIDELKSYLDK' A
#
# COMPACT_ATOMS: atom_id res chain seq x y z
N MET A 1 27.54 22.98 -27.86
CA MET A 1 27.20 22.86 -26.43
C MET A 1 25.72 22.54 -26.23
N GLU A 2 24.79 23.14 -26.98
CA GLU A 2 23.34 22.89 -26.88
C GLU A 2 22.92 21.42 -26.93
N LYS A 3 23.39 20.64 -27.92
CA LYS A 3 23.02 19.21 -28.07
C LYS A 3 23.38 18.32 -26.88
N GLY A 4 24.37 18.70 -26.07
CA GLY A 4 24.75 17.96 -24.87
C GLY A 4 23.83 18.24 -23.68
N MET A 5 23.34 19.48 -23.58
CA MET A 5 22.38 19.90 -22.55
C MET A 5 21.00 19.32 -22.81
N GLU A 6 20.53 19.37 -24.06
CA GLU A 6 19.23 18.82 -24.47
C GLU A 6 19.12 17.33 -24.16
N ARG A 7 20.12 16.53 -24.59
CA ARG A 7 20.17 15.08 -24.30
C ARG A 7 20.33 14.76 -22.82
N GLY A 8 21.01 15.62 -22.06
CA GLY A 8 21.16 15.47 -20.61
C GLY A 8 19.85 15.69 -19.87
N MET A 9 19.08 16.70 -20.29
CA MET A 9 17.79 17.06 -19.71
C MET A 9 16.72 16.04 -20.05
N GLU A 10 16.64 15.61 -21.31
CA GLU A 10 15.69 14.60 -21.78
C GLU A 10 15.89 13.26 -21.04
N ARG A 11 17.12 12.76 -20.98
CA ARG A 11 17.46 11.53 -20.22
C ARG A 11 17.26 11.68 -18.72
N GLY A 12 17.49 12.87 -18.17
CA GLY A 12 17.28 13.15 -16.74
C GLY A 12 15.80 13.13 -16.37
N MET A 13 14.96 13.72 -17.21
CA MET A 13 13.52 13.80 -17.02
C MET A 13 12.85 12.43 -17.20
N GLU A 14 13.22 11.69 -18.25
CA GLU A 14 12.71 10.35 -18.53
C GLU A 14 13.02 9.39 -17.37
N LYS A 15 14.30 9.31 -16.95
CA LYS A 15 14.70 8.46 -15.81
C LYS A 15 14.12 8.92 -14.48
N GLY A 16 13.94 10.23 -14.29
CA GLY A 16 13.34 10.79 -13.08
C GLY A 16 11.86 10.43 -12.96
N MET A 17 11.13 10.55 -14.07
CA MET A 17 9.70 10.25 -14.14
C MET A 17 9.42 8.75 -14.02
N GLU A 18 10.19 7.91 -14.70
CA GLU A 18 10.06 6.45 -14.63
C GLU A 18 10.28 5.94 -13.20
N LYS A 19 11.39 6.33 -12.56
CA LYS A 19 11.68 5.95 -11.16
C LYS A 19 10.70 6.54 -10.16
N GLY A 20 10.21 7.76 -10.41
CA GLY A 20 9.22 8.42 -9.55
C GLY A 20 7.87 7.71 -9.59
N MET A 21 7.42 7.35 -10.79
CA MET A 21 6.15 6.67 -11.03
C MET A 21 6.17 5.24 -10.50
N GLU A 22 7.24 4.48 -10.76
CA GLU A 22 7.39 3.11 -10.28
C GLU A 22 7.33 3.05 -8.74
N LYS A 23 8.14 3.87 -8.05
CA LYS A 23 8.13 3.93 -6.57
C LYS A 23 6.81 4.47 -6.00
N GLY A 24 6.18 5.41 -6.69
CA GLY A 24 4.89 5.97 -6.28
C GLY A 24 3.77 4.93 -6.38
N MET A 25 3.75 4.18 -7.49
CA MET A 25 2.76 3.15 -7.75
C MET A 25 2.92 1.96 -6.82
N GLU A 26 4.14 1.47 -6.62
CA GLU A 26 4.44 0.36 -5.70
C GLU A 26 3.98 0.68 -4.26
N LYS A 27 4.43 1.82 -3.71
CA LYS A 27 4.01 2.26 -2.37
C LYS A 27 2.52 2.54 -2.26
N GLY A 28 1.91 3.05 -3.32
CA GLY A 28 0.47 3.32 -3.37
C GLY A 28 -0.34 2.03 -3.36
N MET A 29 0.10 1.03 -4.13
CA MET A 29 -0.53 -0.27 -4.25
C MET A 29 -0.40 -1.08 -2.96
N GLU A 30 0.78 -1.11 -2.34
CA GLU A 30 1.03 -1.78 -1.06
C GLU A 30 0.13 -1.22 0.05
N LYS A 31 0.14 0.11 0.25
CA LYS A 31 -0.73 0.78 1.23
C LYS A 31 -2.22 0.63 0.93
N GLY A 32 -2.58 0.59 -0.35
CA GLY A 32 -3.96 0.41 -0.79
C GLY A 32 -4.45 -1.00 -0.47
N MET A 33 -3.62 -2.00 -0.74
CA MET A 33 -3.89 -3.40 -0.46
C MET A 33 -4.03 -3.63 1.05
N GLU A 34 -3.07 -3.17 1.87
CA GLU A 34 -3.13 -3.26 3.33
C GLU A 34 -4.44 -2.67 3.90
N LYS A 35 -4.79 -1.45 3.48
CA LYS A 35 -6.05 -0.82 3.91
C LYS A 35 -7.28 -1.60 3.47
N GLY A 36 -7.25 -2.22 2.30
CA GLY A 36 -8.31 -3.10 1.80
C GLY A 36 -8.49 -4.33 2.69
N VAL A 37 -7.38 -5.04 2.98
CA VAL A 37 -7.40 -6.24 3.82
C VAL A 37 -7.92 -5.91 5.23
N ILE A 38 -7.45 -4.82 5.84
CA ILE A 38 -7.92 -4.40 7.18
C ILE A 38 -9.41 -4.07 7.18
N LYS A 39 -9.92 -3.37 6.17
CA LYS A 39 -11.37 -3.10 6.06
C LYS A 39 -12.18 -4.37 5.96
N SER A 40 -11.75 -5.32 5.11
CA SER A 40 -12.39 -6.62 5.00
C SER A 40 -12.35 -7.39 6.32
N ALA A 41 -11.21 -7.35 7.03
CA ALA A 41 -11.06 -7.97 8.35
C ALA A 41 -12.06 -7.39 9.37
N ILE A 42 -12.22 -6.05 9.40
CA ILE A 42 -13.17 -5.39 10.28
C ILE A 42 -14.62 -5.78 9.92
N ALA A 43 -14.97 -5.85 8.63
CA ALA A 43 -16.30 -6.28 8.21
C ALA A 43 -16.58 -7.74 8.62
N MET A 44 -15.61 -8.64 8.47
CA MET A 44 -15.68 -10.02 8.95
C MET A 44 -15.98 -10.11 10.45
N ILE A 45 -15.42 -9.21 11.26
CA ILE A 45 -15.62 -9.20 12.70
C ILE A 45 -16.95 -8.52 13.08
N LYS A 46 -17.26 -7.36 12.51
CA LYS A 46 -18.44 -6.56 12.89
C LYS A 46 -19.74 -7.07 12.28
N GLU A 47 -19.73 -7.54 11.03
CA GLU A 47 -20.93 -7.98 10.34
C GLU A 47 -21.16 -9.49 10.54
N PHE A 48 -20.09 -10.28 10.40
CA PHE A 48 -20.17 -11.74 10.47
C PHE A 48 -19.85 -12.30 11.86
N HIS A 49 -19.54 -11.45 12.84
CA HIS A 49 -19.25 -11.83 14.22
C HIS A 49 -18.14 -12.88 14.35
N LEU A 50 -17.20 -12.89 13.39
CA LEU A 50 -16.08 -13.83 13.41
C LEU A 50 -15.06 -13.44 14.51
N PRO A 51 -14.43 -14.42 15.17
CA PRO A 51 -13.41 -14.15 16.18
C PRO A 51 -12.23 -13.39 15.57
N VAL A 52 -11.74 -12.37 16.28
CA VAL A 52 -10.62 -11.53 15.82
C VAL A 52 -9.36 -12.38 15.58
N GLU A 53 -9.14 -13.41 16.38
CA GLU A 53 -8.02 -14.34 16.26
C GLU A 53 -8.09 -15.15 14.95
N GLN A 54 -9.29 -15.59 14.56
CA GLN A 54 -9.49 -16.35 13.33
C GLN A 54 -9.26 -15.48 12.10
N VAL A 55 -9.79 -14.25 12.12
CA VAL A 55 -9.64 -13.29 11.03
C VAL A 55 -8.18 -12.86 10.88
N ALA A 56 -7.51 -12.53 11.99
CA ALA A 56 -6.09 -12.22 12.03
C ALA A 56 -5.22 -13.34 11.46
N LEU A 57 -5.46 -14.59 11.88
CA LEU A 57 -4.73 -15.76 11.37
C LEU A 57 -4.97 -15.97 9.86
N LYS A 58 -6.22 -15.86 9.41
CA LYS A 58 -6.59 -16.14 8.02
C LYS A 58 -6.03 -15.11 7.05
N LEU A 59 -5.98 -13.84 7.48
CA LEU A 59 -5.51 -12.72 6.68
C LEU A 59 -4.03 -12.38 6.95
N ASN A 60 -3.37 -13.14 7.82
CA ASN A 60 -1.99 -12.93 8.25
C ASN A 60 -1.73 -11.50 8.78
N ILE A 61 -2.68 -10.99 9.56
CA ILE A 61 -2.59 -9.67 10.22
C ILE A 61 -2.25 -9.90 11.69
N PRO A 62 -1.31 -9.13 12.28
CA PRO A 62 -1.09 -9.14 13.72
C PRO A 62 -2.37 -8.82 14.49
N ILE A 63 -2.71 -9.62 15.50
CA ILE A 63 -3.93 -9.42 16.30
C ILE A 63 -3.95 -8.02 16.92
N ASP A 64 -2.81 -7.53 17.41
CA ASP A 64 -2.70 -6.21 18.04
C ASP A 64 -2.99 -5.07 17.06
N GLU A 65 -2.54 -5.22 15.81
CA GLU A 65 -2.84 -4.27 14.75
C GLU A 65 -4.35 -4.26 14.47
N LEU A 66 -4.95 -5.43 14.28
CA LEU A 66 -6.38 -5.54 14.01
C LEU A 66 -7.24 -5.01 15.18
N LYS A 67 -6.84 -5.27 16.43
CA LYS A 67 -7.49 -4.71 17.63
C LYS A 67 -7.41 -3.19 17.67
N SER A 68 -6.25 -2.61 17.35
CA SER A 68 -6.08 -1.15 17.29
C SER A 68 -7.03 -0.44 16.31
N TYR A 69 -7.56 -1.16 15.31
CA TYR A 69 -8.57 -0.65 14.38
C TYR A 69 -10.01 -0.89 14.85
N LEU A 70 -10.24 -1.88 15.71
CA LEU A 70 -11.55 -2.17 16.29
C LEU A 70 -11.86 -1.27 17.50
N ASP A 71 -10.82 -0.89 18.24
CA ASP A 71 -10.89 -0.03 19.43
C ASP A 71 -10.94 1.48 19.09
N LYS A 72 -10.89 1.84 17.80
CA LYS A 72 -11.12 3.21 17.30
C LYS A 72 -12.60 3.48 17.04
#